data_AF-A0A7X4YAV8-F1
#
_entry.id   AF-A0A7X4YAV8-F1
#
_cell.length_a   1.000
_cell.length_b   1.000
_cell.length_c   1.000
_cell.angle_alpha   90.00
_cell.angle_beta   90.00
_cell.angle_gamma   90.00
#
_symmetry.space_group_name_H-M   'P 1'
#
loop_
_entity.id
_entity.type
_entity.pdbx_description
1 polymer ?
#
loop_
_entity_poly.entity_id
_entity_poly.type
_entity_poly.pdbx_seq_one_letter_code
_entity_poly.pdbx_strand_id
1 'polypeptide(L)'
;MSVAILIKFKSKDRDSLYIPVATQGAYHGLWLPTAEKLGLKWVPLFEDGPVVDVIDLPEVMDELRKLRDALAGNPKNDSLLERIDWILEELSGLPLNEVSKISIG
;
A
#
# COMPACT_ATOMS: atom_id res chain seq x y z
N MET A 1 -7.35 7.50 -12.93
CA MET A 1 -6.86 6.18 -12.51
C MET A 1 -6.20 6.32 -11.15
N SER A 2 -6.21 5.26 -10.33
CA SER A 2 -5.77 5.26 -8.93
C SER A 2 -5.07 3.95 -8.63
N VAL A 3 -4.10 3.98 -7.72
CA VAL A 3 -3.43 2.80 -7.18
C VAL A 3 -4.28 2.24 -6.05
N ALA A 4 -4.45 0.92 -6.01
CA ALA A 4 -5.18 0.20 -4.96
C ALA A 4 -4.54 -1.16 -4.64
N ILE A 5 -4.79 -1.67 -3.43
CA ILE A 5 -4.46 -3.04 -3.05
C ILE A 5 -5.72 -3.89 -3.23
N LEU A 6 -5.59 -4.97 -3.99
CA LEU A 6 -6.61 -5.99 -4.16
C LEU A 6 -6.17 -7.27 -3.44
N ILE A 7 -6.99 -7.71 -2.48
CA ILE A 7 -6.74 -8.94 -1.72
C ILE A 7 -7.82 -9.94 -2.08
N LYS A 8 -7.38 -11.10 -2.61
CA LYS A 8 -8.25 -12.24 -2.88
C LYS A 8 -8.07 -13.27 -1.78
N PHE A 9 -9.18 -13.75 -1.23
CA PHE A 9 -9.19 -14.80 -0.23
C PHE A 9 -9.28 -16.19 -0.88
N LYS A 10 -8.89 -17.23 -0.14
CA LYS A 10 -8.96 -18.63 -0.58
C LYS A 10 -10.40 -19.13 -0.66
N SER A 11 -11.26 -18.65 0.24
CA SER A 11 -12.68 -18.98 0.21
C SER A 11 -13.37 -18.33 -0.99
N LYS A 12 -14.15 -19.12 -1.74
CA LYS A 12 -14.92 -18.63 -2.89
C LYS A 12 -16.14 -17.79 -2.48
N ASP A 13 -16.59 -17.93 -1.24
CA ASP A 13 -17.76 -17.23 -0.69
C ASP A 13 -17.39 -15.88 -0.07
N ARG A 14 -16.10 -15.54 -0.02
CA ARG A 14 -15.59 -14.29 0.54
C ARG A 14 -15.18 -13.35 -0.58
N ASP A 15 -15.81 -12.17 -0.60
CA ASP A 15 -15.49 -11.12 -1.56
C ASP A 15 -14.05 -10.64 -1.42
N SER A 16 -13.46 -10.23 -2.55
CA SER A 16 -12.14 -9.59 -2.55
C SER A 16 -12.19 -8.26 -1.83
N LEU A 17 -11.20 -7.99 -0.99
CA LEU A 17 -11.04 -6.69 -0.34
C LEU A 17 -10.30 -5.73 -1.27
N TYR A 18 -10.84 -4.51 -1.39
CA TYR A 18 -10.28 -3.43 -2.18
C TYR A 18 -9.89 -2.26 -1.27
N ILE A 19 -8.60 -1.95 -1.21
CA ILE A 19 -8.04 -0.90 -0.36
C ILE A 19 -7.49 0.22 -1.27
N PRO A 20 -8.14 1.39 -1.36
CA PRO A 20 -7.66 2.48 -2.18
C PRO A 20 -6.39 3.10 -1.58
N VAL A 21 -5.28 3.08 -2.34
CA VAL A 21 -3.97 3.58 -1.88
C VAL A 21 -3.85 5.08 -2.15
N ALA A 22 -3.85 5.46 -3.42
CA ALA A 22 -3.61 6.83 -3.85
C ALA A 22 -4.23 7.11 -5.21
N THR A 23 -4.53 8.39 -5.50
CA THR A 23 -4.77 8.81 -6.88
C THR A 23 -3.46 8.72 -7.67
N GLN A 24 -3.50 8.54 -9.00
CA GLN A 24 -2.28 8.57 -9.80
C GLN A 24 -1.51 9.88 -9.63
N GLY A 25 -2.20 11.02 -9.50
CA GLY A 25 -1.55 12.31 -9.27
C GLY A 25 -0.79 12.37 -7.94
N ALA A 26 -1.37 11.84 -6.87
CA ALA A 26 -0.68 11.76 -5.57
C ALA A 26 0.48 10.77 -5.59
N TYR A 27 0.30 9.63 -6.28
CA TYR A 27 1.35 8.63 -6.44
C TYR A 27 2.59 9.22 -7.15
N HIS A 28 2.40 9.78 -8.34
CA HIS A 28 3.49 10.39 -9.13
C HIS A 28 4.03 11.68 -8.51
N GLY A 29 3.19 12.47 -7.86
CA GLY A 29 3.57 13.78 -7.32
C GLY A 29 4.28 13.72 -5.97
N LEU A 30 4.03 12.70 -5.15
CA LEU A 30 4.58 12.60 -3.80
C LEU A 30 5.14 11.21 -3.46
N TRP A 31 4.37 10.14 -3.70
CA TRP A 31 4.74 8.81 -3.20
C TRP A 31 5.98 8.28 -3.90
N LEU A 32 5.96 8.24 -5.24
CA LEU A 32 7.04 7.71 -6.05
C LEU A 32 8.35 8.48 -5.85
N PRO A 33 8.40 9.83 -5.95
CA PRO A 33 9.64 10.56 -5.73
C PRO A 33 10.20 10.42 -4.32
N THR A 34 9.35 10.25 -3.31
CA THR A 34 9.79 10.07 -1.92
C THR A 34 10.31 8.64 -1.71
N ALA A 35 9.63 7.64 -2.28
CA ALA A 35 10.03 6.25 -2.25
C ALA A 35 11.40 6.03 -2.93
N GLU A 36 11.62 6.64 -4.10
CA GLU A 36 12.91 6.60 -4.80
C GLU A 36 14.03 7.22 -3.96
N LYS A 37 13.79 8.37 -3.32
CA LYS A 37 14.77 9.03 -2.44
C LYS A 37 15.16 8.18 -1.23
N LEU A 38 14.18 7.43 -0.70
CA LEU A 38 14.38 6.53 0.44
C LEU A 38 14.97 5.17 0.04
N GLY A 39 15.11 4.88 -1.27
CA GLY A 39 15.56 3.59 -1.77
C GLY A 39 14.59 2.45 -1.46
N LEU A 40 13.28 2.74 -1.42
CA LEU A 40 12.23 1.74 -1.25
C LEU A 40 12.13 0.86 -2.50
N LYS A 41 11.73 -0.40 -2.33
CA LYS A 41 11.66 -1.40 -3.40
C LYS A 41 10.22 -1.65 -3.86
N TRP A 42 9.28 -1.77 -2.94
CA TRP A 42 7.89 -2.12 -3.23
C TRP A 42 7.06 -0.93 -3.67
N VAL A 43 7.13 0.21 -2.96
CA VAL A 43 6.32 1.39 -3.27
C VAL A 43 6.50 1.87 -4.72
N PRO A 44 7.72 1.96 -5.28
CA PRO A 44 7.91 2.38 -6.68
C PRO A 44 7.29 1.42 -7.71
N LEU A 45 7.08 0.16 -7.33
CA LEU A 45 6.50 -0.86 -8.22
C LEU A 45 4.97 -0.80 -8.26
N PHE A 46 4.31 -0.03 -7.40
CA PHE A 46 2.84 -0.09 -7.27
C PHE A 46 2.09 0.17 -8.57
N GLU A 47 2.60 1.02 -9.46
CA GLU A 47 1.95 1.27 -10.77
C GLU A 47 2.06 0.08 -11.74
N ASP A 48 3.07 -0.78 -11.57
CA ASP A 48 3.31 -1.95 -12.43
C ASP A 48 2.43 -3.16 -12.05
N GLY A 49 1.60 -3.04 -11.01
CA GLY A 49 0.69 -4.12 -10.65
C GLY A 49 1.32 -5.29 -9.88
N PRO A 50 2.34 -5.15 -9.00
CA PRO A 50 3.06 -6.28 -8.43
C PRO A 50 2.12 -7.20 -7.65
N VAL A 51 2.40 -8.50 -7.79
CA VAL A 51 1.80 -9.52 -6.94
C VAL A 51 2.69 -9.67 -5.72
N VAL A 52 2.12 -9.43 -4.55
CA VAL A 52 2.82 -9.51 -3.27
C VAL A 52 2.47 -10.84 -2.61
N ASP A 53 3.49 -11.60 -2.22
CA ASP A 53 3.27 -12.79 -1.39
C ASP A 53 2.96 -12.35 0.06
N VAL A 54 2.20 -13.17 0.76
CA VAL A 54 1.89 -12.97 2.18
C VAL A 54 3.17 -12.86 3.02
N ILE A 55 4.25 -13.55 2.62
CA ILE A 55 5.55 -13.47 3.30
C ILE A 55 6.24 -12.11 3.13
N ASP A 56 5.96 -11.40 2.04
CA ASP A 56 6.58 -10.12 1.70
C ASP A 56 5.73 -8.92 2.18
N LEU A 57 4.47 -9.17 2.55
CA LEU A 57 3.56 -8.15 3.06
C LEU A 57 4.16 -7.33 4.22
N PRO A 58 4.87 -7.92 5.21
CA PRO A 58 5.54 -7.14 6.25
C PRO A 58 6.57 -6.14 5.69
N GLU A 59 7.32 -6.48 4.63
CA GLU A 59 8.28 -5.57 4.00
C GLU A 59 7.54 -4.40 3.31
N VAL A 60 6.42 -4.68 2.63
CA VAL A 60 5.56 -3.63 2.04
C VAL A 60 5.03 -2.68 3.12
N MET A 61 4.55 -3.22 4.24
CA MET A 61 4.05 -2.41 5.37
C MET A 61 5.16 -1.56 5.99
N ASP A 62 6.38 -2.10 6.11
CA ASP A 62 7.54 -1.33 6.60
C ASP A 62 7.92 -0.19 5.66
N GLU A 63 7.82 -0.40 4.35
CA GLU A 63 8.02 0.68 3.37
C GLU A 63 6.95 1.77 3.45
N LEU A 64 5.68 1.39 3.61
CA LEU A 64 4.59 2.35 3.83
C LEU A 64 4.82 3.19 5.10
N ARG A 65 5.33 2.59 6.19
CA ARG A 65 5.72 3.32 7.41
C ARG A 65 6.86 4.31 7.15
N LYS A 66 7.92 3.88 6.45
CA LYS A 66 9.04 4.76 6.08
C LYS A 66 8.58 5.92 5.21
N LEU A 67 7.69 5.65 4.25
CA LEU A 67 7.11 6.66 3.38
C LEU A 67 6.29 7.68 4.20
N ARG A 68 5.42 7.21 5.09
CA ARG A 68 4.65 8.05 6.01
C ARG A 68 5.57 8.97 6.81
N ASP A 69 6.59 8.42 7.45
CA ASP A 69 7.50 9.17 8.31
C ASP A 69 8.29 10.21 7.52
N ALA A 70 8.67 9.93 6.26
CA ALA A 70 9.33 10.89 5.39
C ALA A 70 8.40 12.01 4.89
N LEU A 71 7.11 11.74 4.77
CA LEU A 71 6.09 12.73 4.38
C LEU A 71 5.55 13.52 5.57
N ALA A 72 5.84 13.07 6.80
CA ALA A 72 5.47 13.74 8.03
C ALA A 72 6.16 15.11 8.15
N GLY A 73 5.49 16.05 8.83
CA GLY A 73 6.00 17.40 9.07
C GLY A 73 5.57 18.47 8.06
N ASN A 74 4.88 18.09 6.98
CA ASN A 74 4.18 19.05 6.12
C ASN A 74 2.66 18.93 6.34
N PRO A 75 1.98 19.95 6.91
CA PRO A 75 0.53 19.91 7.17
C PRO A 75 -0.32 19.66 5.92
N LYS A 76 0.20 19.94 4.72
CA LYS A 76 -0.50 19.63 3.47
C LYS A 76 -0.64 18.12 3.21
N ASN A 77 0.13 17.30 3.92
CA ASN A 77 0.14 15.85 3.80
C ASN A 77 -0.75 15.16 4.83
N ASP A 78 -1.40 15.86 5.76
CA ASP A 78 -2.13 15.23 6.87
C ASP A 78 -3.14 14.16 6.39
N SER A 79 -3.94 14.48 5.38
CA SER A 79 -4.91 13.52 4.79
C SER A 79 -4.25 12.33 4.09
N LEU A 80 -3.03 12.51 3.58
CA LEU A 80 -2.22 11.43 2.98
C LEU A 80 -1.66 10.54 4.09
N LEU A 81 -1.17 11.12 5.19
CA LEU A 81 -0.67 10.38 6.33
C LEU A 81 -1.78 9.54 6.98
N GLU A 82 -2.95 10.14 7.20
CA GLU A 82 -4.15 9.42 7.66
C GLU A 82 -4.52 8.27 6.72
N ARG A 83 -4.38 8.46 5.40
CA ARG A 83 -4.60 7.39 4.44
C ARG A 83 -3.58 6.25 4.59
N ILE A 84 -2.30 6.56 4.75
CA ILE A 84 -1.28 5.52 4.96
C ILE A 84 -1.54 4.77 6.27
N ASP A 85 -1.91 5.48 7.34
CA ASP A 85 -2.25 4.88 8.62
C ASP A 85 -3.43 3.91 8.51
N TRP A 86 -4.51 4.33 7.85
CA TRP A 86 -5.65 3.46 7.60
C TRP A 86 -5.28 2.21 6.77
N ILE A 87 -4.44 2.35 5.73
CA ILE A 87 -3.96 1.20 4.94
C ILE A 87 -3.17 0.24 5.83
N LEU A 88 -2.28 0.74 6.69
CA LEU A 88 -1.48 -0.07 7.60
C LEU A 88 -2.35 -0.83 8.60
N GLU A 89 -3.39 -0.19 9.14
CA GLU A 89 -4.37 -0.82 10.02
C GLU A 89 -5.13 -1.95 9.30
N GLU A 90 -5.67 -1.69 8.11
CA GLU A 90 -6.37 -2.69 7.31
C GLU A 90 -5.47 -3.90 6.99
N LEU A 91 -4.23 -3.65 6.56
CA LEU A 91 -3.27 -4.72 6.26
C LEU A 91 -2.88 -5.53 7.50
N SER A 92 -2.76 -4.86 8.66
CA SER A 92 -2.43 -5.55 9.93
C SER A 92 -3.54 -6.46 10.44
N GLY A 93 -4.80 -6.14 10.12
CA GLY A 93 -5.97 -6.94 10.50
C GLY A 93 -6.24 -8.14 9.59
N LEU A 94 -5.43 -8.35 8.54
CA LEU A 94 -5.70 -9.40 7.56
C LEU A 94 -5.49 -10.81 8.14
N PRO A 95 -6.46 -11.73 7.95
CA PRO A 95 -6.26 -13.14 8.24
C PRO A 95 -5.37 -13.75 7.15
N LEU A 96 -4.05 -13.61 7.30
CA LEU A 96 -3.04 -14.01 6.32
C LEU A 96 -3.13 -15.48 5.89
N ASN A 97 -3.61 -16.35 6.78
CA ASN A 97 -3.88 -17.77 6.51
C ASN A 97 -4.99 -17.99 5.47
N GLU A 98 -5.92 -17.04 5.34
CA GLU A 98 -7.04 -17.07 4.39
C GLU A 98 -6.75 -16.32 3.09
N VAL A 99 -5.64 -15.58 3.00
CA VAL A 99 -5.26 -14.82 1.79
C VAL A 99 -4.73 -15.77 0.71
N SER A 100 -5.24 -15.61 -0.50
CA SER A 100 -4.84 -16.35 -1.71
C SER A 100 -3.88 -15.55 -2.57
N LYS A 101 -4.15 -14.24 -2.74
CA LYS A 101 -3.32 -13.35 -3.56
C LYS A 101 -3.47 -11.90 -3.11
N ILE A 102 -2.37 -11.17 -3.07
CA ILE A 102 -2.33 -9.72 -2.90
C ILE A 102 -1.79 -9.11 -4.20
N SER A 103 -2.44 -8.08 -4.73
CA SER A 103 -1.97 -7.34 -5.91
C SER A 103 -2.08 -5.85 -5.63
N ILE A 104 -1.11 -5.05 -6.06
CA ILE A 104 -1.11 -3.60 -5.86
C ILE A 104 -1.03 -2.93 -7.23
N GLY A 105 -2.00 -2.09 -7.60
CA GLY A 105 -2.13 -1.47 -8.94
C GLY A 105 -3.26 -0.47 -9.04
#